data_AF-A0A1Y0VXV5-F1
#
_entry.id   AF-A0A1Y0VXV5-F1
#
_cell.length_a   1.000
_cell.length_b   1.000
_cell.length_c   1.000
_cell.angle_alpha   90.00
_cell.angle_beta   90.00
_cell.angle_gamma   90.00
#
_symmetry.space_group_name_H-M   'P 1'
#
loop_
_entity.id
_entity.type
_entity.pdbx_description
1 polymer ?
#
loop_
_entity_poly.entity_id
_entity_poly.type
_entity_poly.pdbx_seq_one_letter_code
_entity_poly.pdbx_strand_id
1 'polypeptide(L)'
;MGIQYGILDWLRHRNQRLSWGTAFRTFSRKYFTSTLAIFIFQFIFRFLWSFLLIIPGWIKYYSYSQAYFLYKEATDRKISDRFEFVNFITFSRRLMDGNKARLLGLQISLIGWYILSIITFGIGFIWYVPYRNGLYAAFYKNLVEQRGQQVLPEIFG
;
A
#
# COMPACT_ATOMS: atom_id res chain seq x y z
N MET A 1 -16.52 11.77 21.04
CA MET A 1 -16.33 11.41 22.47
C MET A 1 -17.31 12.15 23.40
N GLY A 2 -17.19 13.46 23.64
CA GLY A 2 -18.07 14.16 24.60
C GLY A 2 -19.58 14.11 24.32
N ILE A 3 -19.97 14.23 23.04
CA ILE A 3 -21.38 14.13 22.61
C ILE A 3 -21.90 12.68 22.78
N GLN A 4 -21.06 11.66 22.55
CA GLN A 4 -21.44 10.25 22.73
C GLN A 4 -21.74 9.92 24.20
N TYR A 5 -20.94 10.43 25.14
CA TYR A 5 -21.24 10.27 26.58
C TYR A 5 -22.56 10.96 26.95
N GLY A 6 -22.80 12.17 26.43
CA GLY A 6 -24.08 12.87 26.65
C GLY A 6 -25.28 12.12 26.07
N ILE A 7 -25.16 11.55 24.87
CA ILE A 7 -26.21 10.74 24.23
C ILE A 7 -26.45 9.45 25.02
N LEU A 8 -25.40 8.79 25.53
CA LEU A 8 -25.52 7.59 26.35
C LEU A 8 -26.24 7.89 27.68
N ASP A 9 -25.90 8.99 28.34
CA ASP A 9 -26.54 9.43 29.58
C ASP A 9 -28.00 9.82 29.33
N TRP A 10 -28.30 10.48 28.21
CA TRP A 10 -29.67 10.77 27.79
C TRP A 10 -30.48 9.51 27.47
N LEU A 11 -29.89 8.53 26.78
CA LEU A 11 -30.54 7.25 26.50
C LEU A 11 -30.86 6.46 27.78
N ARG A 12 -29.94 6.48 28.76
CA ARG A 12 -30.17 5.85 30.07
C ARG A 12 -31.19 6.63 30.90
N HIS A 13 -31.24 7.95 30.75
CA HIS A 13 -32.10 8.84 31.52
C HIS A 13 -32.82 9.83 30.59
N ARG A 14 -33.98 9.39 30.04
CA ARG A 14 -34.81 10.09 29.02
C ARG A 14 -35.17 11.56 29.32
N ASN A 15 -34.91 12.08 30.52
CA ASN A 15 -35.35 13.40 30.99
C ASN A 15 -34.25 14.47 31.07
N GLN A 16 -33.01 14.21 30.64
CA GLN A 16 -31.94 15.22 30.69
C GLN A 16 -31.90 16.08 29.41
N ARG A 17 -31.89 17.41 29.54
CA ARG A 17 -31.67 18.30 28.39
C ARG A 17 -30.18 18.31 28.03
N LEU A 18 -29.87 17.93 26.79
CA LEU A 18 -28.50 17.98 26.25
C LEU A 18 -28.05 19.45 26.15
N SER A 19 -27.16 19.87 27.05
CA SER A 19 -26.53 21.18 27.00
C SER A 19 -25.31 21.17 26.07
N TRP A 20 -25.05 22.26 25.36
CA TRP A 20 -23.89 22.43 24.47
C TRP A 20 -22.54 22.20 25.19
N GLY A 21 -22.46 22.46 26.51
CA GLY A 21 -21.27 22.19 27.32
C GLY A 21 -20.97 20.71 27.54
N THR A 22 -21.92 19.81 27.26
CA THR A 22 -21.76 18.35 27.42
C THR A 22 -20.67 17.80 26.50
N ALA A 23 -20.50 18.40 25.32
CA ALA A 23 -19.44 18.05 24.38
C ALA A 23 -18.03 18.26 24.96
N PHE A 24 -17.87 19.19 25.90
CA PHE A 24 -16.59 19.53 26.54
C PHE A 24 -16.40 18.87 27.91
N ARG A 25 -17.39 18.12 28.44
CA ARG A 25 -17.24 17.40 29.72
C ARG A 25 -16.11 16.37 29.71
N THR A 26 -15.77 15.81 28.56
CA THR A 26 -14.62 14.92 28.40
C THR A 26 -13.26 15.59 28.58
N PHE A 27 -13.19 16.93 28.53
CA PHE A 27 -12.00 17.71 28.87
C PHE A 27 -11.90 18.03 30.38
N SER A 28 -12.85 17.56 31.20
CA SER A 28 -12.72 17.66 32.66
C SER A 28 -11.64 16.73 33.20
N ARG A 29 -10.89 17.18 34.21
CA ARG A 29 -9.70 16.52 34.79
C ARG A 29 -9.93 15.05 35.16
N LYS A 30 -11.17 14.66 35.51
CA LYS A 30 -11.56 13.31 35.92
C LYS A 30 -11.63 12.31 34.76
N TYR A 31 -12.04 12.73 33.57
CA TYR A 31 -12.26 11.83 32.42
C TYR A 31 -11.28 12.04 31.27
N PHE A 32 -10.56 13.17 31.27
CA PHE A 32 -9.64 13.55 30.19
C PHE A 32 -8.47 12.59 30.03
N THR A 33 -7.80 12.22 31.12
CA THR A 33 -6.61 11.35 31.08
C THR A 33 -6.94 9.96 30.55
N SER A 34 -7.98 9.32 31.08
CA SER A 34 -8.44 8.00 30.62
C SER A 34 -8.92 8.03 29.17
N THR A 35 -9.68 9.06 28.78
CA THR A 35 -10.18 9.19 27.39
C THR A 35 -9.03 9.42 26.40
N LEU A 36 -8.04 10.23 26.78
CA LEU A 36 -6.85 10.49 25.97
C LEU A 36 -5.99 9.23 25.82
N ALA A 37 -5.76 8.48 26.90
CA ALA A 37 -5.04 7.22 26.85
C ALA A 37 -5.73 6.22 25.92
N ILE A 38 -7.05 6.05 26.06
CA ILE A 38 -7.85 5.18 25.18
C ILE A 38 -7.73 5.62 23.72
N PHE A 39 -7.80 6.92 23.43
CA PHE A 39 -7.64 7.45 22.08
C PHE A 39 -6.25 7.12 21.50
N ILE A 40 -5.19 7.32 22.28
CA ILE A 40 -3.81 7.03 21.88
C ILE A 40 -3.65 5.53 21.60
N PHE A 41 -4.10 4.65 22.50
CA PHE A 41 -4.03 3.20 22.28
C PHE A 41 -4.84 2.76 21.06
N GLN A 42 -6.06 3.28 20.89
CA GLN A 42 -6.87 2.99 19.69
C GLN A 42 -6.21 3.50 18.41
N PHE A 43 -5.54 4.65 18.45
CA PHE A 43 -4.80 5.17 17.31
C PHE A 43 -3.61 4.27 16.97
N ILE A 44 -2.79 3.92 17.96
CA ILE A 44 -1.64 3.02 17.82
C ILE A 44 -2.11 1.67 17.24
N PHE A 45 -3.08 1.01 17.87
CA PHE A 45 -3.55 -0.29 17.38
C PHE A 45 -4.12 -0.23 15.97
N ARG A 46 -4.95 0.76 15.64
CA ARG A 46 -5.49 0.90 14.27
C ARG A 46 -4.38 1.16 13.25
N PHE A 47 -3.36 1.95 13.62
CA PHE A 47 -2.20 2.20 12.78
C PHE A 47 -1.36 0.94 12.56
N LEU A 48 -1.12 0.14 13.61
CA LEU A 48 -0.40 -1.14 13.47
C LEU A 48 -1.18 -2.13 12.58
N TRP A 49 -2.49 -2.24 12.80
CA TRP A 49 -3.34 -3.12 12.00
C TRP A 49 -3.40 -2.70 10.53
N SER A 50 -3.47 -1.40 10.24
CA SER A 50 -3.42 -0.93 8.85
C SER A 50 -2.07 -1.24 8.21
N PHE A 51 -0.95 -1.04 8.91
CA PHE A 51 0.38 -1.36 8.41
C PHE A 51 0.54 -2.87 8.12
N LEU A 52 0.03 -3.71 9.02
CA LEU A 52 0.06 -5.17 8.87
C LEU A 52 -0.68 -5.67 7.62
N LEU A 53 -1.74 -4.98 7.18
CA LEU A 53 -2.50 -5.35 5.98
C LEU A 53 -2.00 -4.65 4.70
N ILE A 54 -1.51 -3.41 4.83
CA ILE A 54 -0.96 -2.63 3.73
C ILE A 54 0.35 -3.26 3.23
N ILE A 55 1.27 -3.63 4.11
CA ILE A 55 2.55 -4.25 3.71
C ILE A 55 2.35 -5.51 2.85
N PRO A 56 1.61 -6.55 3.26
CA PRO A 56 1.42 -7.75 2.45
C PRO A 56 0.63 -7.47 1.17
N GLY A 57 -0.33 -6.55 1.21
CA GLY A 57 -1.05 -6.09 0.02
C GLY A 57 -0.12 -5.47 -1.02
N TRP A 58 0.77 -4.58 -0.58
CA TRP A 58 1.79 -3.96 -1.43
C TRP A 58 2.78 -5.01 -1.97
N ILE A 59 3.30 -5.88 -1.11
CA ILE A 59 4.23 -6.96 -1.51
C ILE A 59 3.59 -7.89 -2.57
N LYS A 60 2.32 -8.25 -2.43
CA LYS A 60 1.60 -9.10 -3.39
C LYS A 60 1.33 -8.37 -4.70
N TYR A 61 0.83 -7.13 -4.65
CA TYR A 61 0.63 -6.29 -5.82
C TYR A 61 1.91 -6.22 -6.66
N TYR A 62 3.05 -6.00 -6.00
CA TYR A 62 4.32 -5.94 -6.70
C TYR A 62 4.81 -7.28 -7.20
N SER A 63 4.61 -8.39 -6.47
CA SER A 63 4.99 -9.73 -6.93
C SER A 63 4.39 -10.10 -8.29
N TYR A 64 3.34 -9.39 -8.73
CA TYR A 64 2.67 -9.57 -10.02
C TYR A 64 3.01 -8.48 -11.06
N SER A 65 3.71 -7.42 -10.66
CA SER A 65 4.05 -6.30 -11.55
C SER A 65 4.89 -6.70 -12.76
N GLN A 66 5.69 -7.77 -12.63
CA GLN A 66 6.54 -8.28 -13.70
C GLN A 66 5.81 -9.24 -14.65
N ALA A 67 4.59 -9.67 -14.30
CA ALA A 67 3.81 -10.59 -15.14
C ALA A 67 3.52 -9.99 -16.51
N TYR A 68 3.26 -8.68 -16.60
CA TYR A 68 3.02 -7.99 -17.86
C TYR A 68 4.27 -7.95 -18.76
N PHE A 69 5.46 -7.75 -18.18
CA PHE A 69 6.71 -7.75 -18.93
C PHE A 69 7.05 -9.16 -19.45
N LEU A 70 6.87 -10.19 -18.61
CA LEU A 70 7.04 -11.59 -19.00
C LEU A 70 6.08 -12.01 -20.12
N TYR A 71 4.81 -11.61 -20.02
CA TYR A 71 3.80 -11.90 -21.05
C TYR A 71 4.14 -11.22 -22.38
N LYS A 72 4.56 -9.95 -22.34
CA LYS A 72 5.02 -9.24 -23.54
C LYS A 72 6.18 -9.97 -24.20
N GLU A 73 7.18 -10.36 -23.41
CA GLU A 73 8.35 -11.08 -23.92
C GLU A 73 7.99 -12.47 -24.51
N ALA A 74 7.05 -13.19 -23.89
CA ALA A 74 6.52 -14.44 -24.43
C ALA A 74 5.77 -14.25 -25.75
N THR A 75 5.03 -13.14 -25.87
CA THR A 75 4.31 -12.76 -27.09
C THR A 75 5.29 -12.39 -28.20
N ASP A 76 6.31 -11.59 -27.89
CA ASP A 76 7.39 -11.21 -28.83
C ASP A 76 8.14 -12.45 -29.35
N ARG A 77 8.25 -13.51 -28.52
CA ARG A 77 8.83 -14.82 -28.89
C ARG A 77 7.84 -15.79 -29.56
N LYS A 78 6.55 -15.45 -29.67
CA LYS A 78 5.45 -16.32 -30.17
C LYS A 78 5.25 -17.62 -29.39
N ILE A 79 5.47 -17.57 -28.07
CA ILE A 79 5.32 -18.72 -27.15
C ILE A 79 4.18 -18.47 -26.13
N SER A 80 3.53 -17.30 -26.19
CA SER A 80 2.43 -16.92 -25.27
C SER A 80 1.34 -17.99 -25.16
N ASP A 81 1.00 -18.66 -26.26
CA ASP A 81 -0.08 -19.65 -26.31
C ASP A 81 0.28 -20.98 -25.63
N ARG A 82 1.56 -21.21 -25.29
CA ARG A 82 2.01 -22.42 -24.59
C ARG A 82 1.73 -22.39 -23.10
N PHE A 83 1.41 -21.23 -22.53
CA PHE A 83 1.26 -21.05 -21.09
C PHE A 83 -0.05 -20.36 -20.76
N GLU A 84 -0.76 -20.88 -19.76
CA GLU A 84 -1.90 -20.16 -19.19
C GLU A 84 -1.47 -18.83 -18.54
N PHE A 85 -2.37 -17.83 -18.58
CA PHE A 85 -2.13 -16.51 -18.00
C PHE A 85 -1.68 -16.55 -16.52
N VAL A 86 -2.19 -17.53 -15.76
CA VAL A 86 -1.87 -17.72 -14.34
C VAL A 86 -0.41 -18.12 -14.13
N ASN A 87 0.22 -18.76 -15.10
CA ASN A 87 1.63 -19.16 -15.01
C ASN A 87 2.55 -17.94 -15.01
N PHE A 88 2.26 -16.90 -15.80
CA PHE A 88 3.03 -15.65 -15.79
C PHE A 88 3.02 -14.95 -14.43
N ILE A 89 1.93 -15.07 -13.68
CA ILE A 89 1.82 -14.55 -12.30
C ILE A 89 2.74 -15.34 -11.36
N THR A 90 2.78 -16.66 -11.52
CA THR A 90 3.64 -17.54 -10.71
C THR A 90 5.11 -17.31 -11.03
N PHE A 91 5.46 -17.14 -12.30
CA PHE A 91 6.81 -16.81 -12.75
C PHE A 91 7.26 -15.44 -12.25
N SER A 92 6.41 -14.42 -12.37
CA SER A 92 6.66 -13.09 -11.79
C SER A 92 6.95 -13.18 -10.29
N ARG A 93 6.21 -14.01 -9.55
CA ARG A 93 6.43 -14.23 -8.12
C ARG A 93 7.78 -14.87 -7.82
N ARG A 94 8.20 -15.87 -8.60
CA ARG A 94 9.52 -16.52 -8.45
C ARG A 94 10.66 -15.58 -8.81
N LEU A 95 10.53 -14.84 -9.91
CA LEU A 95 11.51 -13.85 -10.36
C LEU A 95 11.73 -12.75 -9.32
N MET A 96 10.68 -12.36 -8.60
CA MET A 96 10.73 -11.34 -7.56
C MET A 96 11.12 -11.84 -6.17
N ASP A 97 11.33 -13.14 -5.98
CA ASP A 97 11.70 -13.66 -4.67
C ASP A 97 13.09 -13.14 -4.25
N GLY A 98 13.22 -12.71 -2.99
CA GLY A 98 14.42 -12.03 -2.47
C GLY A 98 14.65 -10.58 -2.95
N ASN A 99 13.99 -10.11 -4.01
CA ASN A 99 14.18 -8.73 -4.52
C ASN A 99 13.06 -7.75 -4.12
N LYS A 100 12.09 -8.19 -3.32
CA LYS A 100 10.94 -7.38 -2.89
C LYS A 100 11.36 -6.13 -2.11
N ALA A 101 12.40 -6.25 -1.27
CA ALA A 101 12.95 -5.14 -0.50
C ALA A 101 13.62 -4.06 -1.39
N ARG A 102 14.29 -4.47 -2.47
CA ARG A 102 14.90 -3.52 -3.43
C ARG A 102 13.82 -2.69 -4.14
N LEU A 103 12.71 -3.32 -4.52
CA LEU A 103 11.58 -2.61 -5.10
C LEU A 103 10.92 -1.64 -4.10
N LEU A 104 10.84 -2.01 -2.82
CA LEU A 104 10.37 -1.09 -1.77
C LEU A 104 11.28 0.13 -1.65
N GLY A 105 12.60 -0.06 -1.67
CA GLY A 105 13.56 1.05 -1.72
C GLY A 105 13.30 1.99 -2.91
N LEU A 106 13.09 1.43 -4.10
CA LEU A 106 12.77 2.21 -5.30
C LEU A 106 11.46 3.01 -5.15
N GLN A 107 10.42 2.43 -4.54
CA GLN A 107 9.15 3.12 -4.27
C GLN A 107 9.34 4.28 -3.29
N ILE A 108 10.10 4.07 -2.21
CA ILE A 108 10.39 5.12 -1.23
C ILE A 108 11.14 6.26 -1.90
N SER A 109 12.09 5.99 -2.79
CA SER A 109 12.75 7.05 -3.59
C SER A 109 11.78 7.79 -4.52
N LEU A 110 10.77 7.11 -5.05
CA LEU A 110 9.76 7.68 -5.94
C LEU A 110 8.65 8.44 -5.22
N ILE A 111 8.46 8.22 -3.91
CA ILE A 111 7.37 8.87 -3.16
C ILE A 111 7.56 10.38 -3.07
N GLY A 112 8.80 10.86 -3.02
CA GLY A 112 9.12 12.29 -3.06
C GLY A 112 8.63 12.94 -4.35
N TRP A 113 8.88 12.30 -5.49
CA TRP A 113 8.41 12.77 -6.81
C TRP A 113 6.89 12.70 -6.95
N TYR A 114 6.26 11.69 -6.35
CA TYR A 114 4.81 11.56 -6.32
C TYR A 114 4.15 12.70 -5.52
N ILE A 115 4.67 12.99 -4.33
CA ILE A 115 4.21 14.11 -3.48
C ILE A 115 4.42 15.44 -4.21
N LEU A 116 5.59 15.64 -4.83
CA LEU A 116 5.88 16.83 -5.61
C LEU A 116 4.87 17.02 -6.76
N SER A 117 4.51 15.93 -7.44
CA SER A 117 3.51 15.94 -8.51
C SER A 117 2.14 16.39 -8.00
N ILE A 118 1.73 15.95 -6.81
CA ILE A 118 0.47 16.38 -6.18
C ILE A 118 0.51 17.87 -5.82
N ILE A 119 1.61 18.37 -5.26
CA ILE A 119 1.78 19.79 -4.89
C ILE A 119 1.64 20.70 -6.11
N THR A 120 2.12 20.26 -7.28
CA THR A 120 1.99 21.00 -8.56
C THR A 120 0.60 20.88 -9.21
N PHE A 121 -0.45 20.52 -8.46
CA PHE A 121 -1.80 20.25 -8.97
C PHE A 121 -1.82 19.22 -10.11
N GLY A 122 -0.92 18.24 -10.06
CA GLY A 122 -0.85 17.13 -11.01
C GLY A 122 0.00 17.38 -12.26
N ILE A 123 0.58 18.56 -12.44
CA ILE A 123 1.47 18.85 -13.57
C ILE A 123 2.73 17.97 -13.54
N GLY A 124 3.30 17.72 -12.36
CA GLY A 124 4.46 16.85 -12.19
C GLY A 124 4.24 15.40 -12.66
N PHE A 125 2.98 14.95 -12.80
CA PHE A 125 2.69 13.60 -13.30
C PHE A 125 3.17 13.38 -14.74
N ILE A 126 3.27 14.43 -15.54
CA ILE A 126 3.73 14.37 -16.93
C ILE A 126 5.16 13.80 -17.01
N TRP A 127 6.04 14.18 -16.08
CA TRP A 127 7.42 13.67 -16.01
C TRP A 127 7.54 12.45 -15.09
N TYR A 128 6.77 12.41 -14.00
CA TYR A 128 6.82 11.32 -13.05
C TYR A 128 6.42 9.97 -13.68
N VAL A 129 5.38 9.93 -14.52
CA VAL A 129 4.92 8.69 -15.16
C VAL A 129 6.00 8.05 -16.05
N PRO A 130 6.59 8.74 -17.04
CA PRO A 130 7.64 8.15 -17.88
C PRO A 130 8.90 7.82 -17.07
N TYR A 131 9.27 8.66 -16.08
CA TYR A 131 10.41 8.40 -15.20
C TYR A 131 10.22 7.11 -14.38
N ARG A 132 9.07 6.97 -13.73
CA ARG A 132 8.68 5.77 -12.97
C ARG A 132 8.69 4.52 -13.85
N ASN A 133 8.11 4.62 -15.05
CA ASN A 133 8.04 3.49 -15.97
C ASN A 133 9.43 3.05 -16.45
N GLY A 134 10.33 4.00 -16.73
CA GLY A 134 11.73 3.72 -17.08
C GLY A 134 12.49 3.02 -15.95
N LEU A 135 12.30 3.48 -14.71
CA LEU A 135 12.91 2.83 -13.54
C LEU A 135 12.40 1.40 -13.33
N TYR A 136 11.11 1.14 -13.53
CA TYR A 136 10.58 -0.22 -13.44
C TYR A 136 11.08 -1.11 -14.58
N ALA A 137 11.22 -0.59 -15.80
CA ALA A 137 11.81 -1.33 -16.90
C ALA A 137 13.29 -1.67 -16.64
N ALA A 138 14.07 -0.72 -16.12
CA ALA A 138 15.46 -0.94 -15.72
C ALA A 138 15.56 -1.97 -14.58
N PHE A 139 14.64 -1.91 -13.60
CA PHE A 139 14.56 -2.88 -12.51
C PHE A 139 14.23 -4.29 -13.04
N TYR A 140 13.27 -4.42 -13.96
CA TYR A 140 12.96 -5.70 -14.64
C TYR A 140 14.18 -6.25 -15.36
N LYS A 141 14.87 -5.43 -16.16
CA LYS A 141 16.08 -5.83 -16.86
C LYS A 141 17.14 -6.37 -15.90
N ASN A 142 17.37 -5.66 -14.79
CA ASN A 142 18.33 -6.09 -13.77
C ASN A 142 17.91 -7.39 -13.06
N LEU A 143 16.61 -7.60 -12.82
CA LEU A 143 16.09 -8.86 -12.28
C LEU A 143 16.32 -10.03 -13.24
N VAL A 144 16.03 -9.82 -14.52
CA VAL A 144 16.23 -10.82 -15.58
C VAL A 144 17.72 -11.16 -15.72
N GLU A 145 18.60 -10.18 -15.64
CA GLU A 145 20.04 -10.41 -15.74
C GLU A 145 20.58 -11.20 -14.53
N GLN A 146 20.11 -10.92 -13.32
CA GLN A 146 20.59 -11.57 -12.10
C GLN A 146 19.97 -12.97 -11.83
N ARG A 147 18.70 -13.16 -12.17
CA ARG A 147 17.95 -14.39 -11.86
C ARG A 147 17.16 -14.96 -13.04
N GLY A 148 16.88 -14.14 -14.04
CA GLY A 148 16.23 -14.61 -15.26
C GLY A 148 17.08 -15.65 -16.00
N GLN A 149 18.40 -15.66 -15.88
CA GLN A 149 19.24 -16.73 -16.48
C GLN A 149 18.95 -18.14 -15.92
N GLN A 150 18.37 -18.26 -14.71
CA GLN A 150 17.98 -19.55 -14.13
C GLN A 150 16.50 -19.86 -14.36
N VAL A 151 15.65 -18.82 -14.31
CA VAL A 151 14.19 -18.97 -14.34
C VAL A 151 13.62 -18.88 -15.76
N LEU A 152 14.20 -18.07 -16.65
CA LEU A 152 13.72 -17.89 -18.03
C LEU A 152 13.99 -19.07 -18.96
N PRO A 153 15.07 -19.86 -18.83
CA PRO A 153 15.22 -21.10 -19.60
C PRO A 153 14.19 -22.16 -19.24
N GLU A 154 13.70 -22.22 -17.99
CA GLU A 154 12.57 -23.10 -17.62
C GLU A 154 11.24 -22.59 -18.19
N ILE A 155 11.13 -21.28 -18.49
CA ILE A 155 9.91 -20.64 -19.01
C ILE A 155 9.87 -20.61 -20.53
N PHE A 156 11.01 -20.44 -21.20
CA PHE A 156 11.11 -20.27 -22.65
C PHE A 156 11.90 -21.39 -23.36
N GLY A 157 12.40 -22.38 -22.61
CA GLY A 157 13.04 -23.58 -23.13
C GLY A 157 12.06 -24.59 -23.70
#